data_AF-A0A3M8CKW0-F1
#
_entry.id   AF-A0A3M8CKW0-F1
#
_cell.length_a   1.000
_cell.length_b   1.000
_cell.length_c   1.000
_cell.angle_alpha   90.00
_cell.angle_beta   90.00
_cell.angle_gamma   90.00
#
_symmetry.space_group_name_H-M   'P 1'
#
loop_
_entity.id
_entity.type
_entity.pdbx_description
1 polymer ?
#
loop_
_entity_poly.entity_id
_entity_poly.type
_entity_poly.pdbx_seq_one_letter_code
_entity_poly.pdbx_strand_id
1 'polypeptide(L)' 'MPVEISLQLLEALHARWVVLLRSLSDTELQRTFIHPDSGVITVWQSIGVYAWHGRHHVAHLKMVR' A
#
# COMPACT_ATOMS: atom_id res chain seq x y z
N MET A 1 -13.13 11.35 16.58
CA MET A 1 -11.67 11.29 16.83
C MET A 1 -10.99 12.27 15.90
N PRO A 2 -9.89 12.92 16.30
CA PRO A 2 -9.09 13.78 15.43
C PRO A 2 -8.50 12.99 14.25
N VAL A 3 -8.47 13.57 13.06
CA VAL A 3 -7.93 12.92 11.83
C VAL A 3 -6.42 12.73 11.93
N GLU A 4 -5.76 13.58 12.73
CA GLU A 4 -4.32 13.60 12.98
C GLU A 4 -3.81 12.26 13.53
N ILE A 5 -4.61 11.56 14.35
CA ILE A 5 -4.26 10.24 14.88
C ILE A 5 -4.05 9.24 13.74
N SER A 6 -4.95 9.23 12.77
CA SER A 6 -4.85 8.34 11.60
C SER A 6 -3.71 8.74 10.67
N LEU A 7 -3.47 10.04 10.50
CA LEU A 7 -2.37 10.54 9.67
C LEU A 7 -1.01 10.15 10.25
N GLN A 8 -0.81 10.31 11.57
CA GLN A 8 0.43 9.90 12.24
C GLN A 8 0.68 8.39 12.14
N LEU A 9 -0.38 7.58 12.24
CA LEU A 9 -0.29 6.14 12.06
C LEU A 9 0.15 5.79 10.62
N LEU A 10 -0.45 6.41 9.61
CA LEU A 10 -0.09 6.19 8.20
C LEU A 10 1.36 6.60 7.92
N GLU A 11 1.80 7.73 8.45
CA GLU A 11 3.17 8.22 8.29
C GLU A 11 4.19 7.25 8.89
N ALA A 12 4.00 6.82 10.13
CA ALA A 12 4.89 5.85 10.79
C ALA A 12 4.88 4.49 10.08
N LEU A 13 3.71 4.03 9.62
CA LEU A 13 3.58 2.80 8.85
C LEU A 13 4.37 2.88 7.54
N HIS A 14 4.16 3.94 6.73
CA HIS A 14 4.84 4.10 5.44
C HIS A 14 6.34 4.27 5.59
N ALA A 15 6.83 4.92 6.65
CA ALA A 15 8.26 5.03 6.91
C ALA A 15 8.93 3.65 7.02
N ARG A 16 8.35 2.74 7.81
CA ARG A 16 8.85 1.36 7.94
C ARG A 16 8.64 0.55 6.67
N TRP A 17 7.48 0.72 6.04
CA TRP A 17 7.10 -0.10 4.92
C TRP A 17 7.92 0.20 3.68
N VAL A 18 8.25 1.46 3.40
CA VAL A 18 9.14 1.84 2.29
C VAL A 18 10.53 1.23 2.45
N VAL A 19 11.09 1.21 3.67
CA VAL A 19 12.39 0.55 3.94
C VAL A 19 12.32 -0.94 3.60
N LEU A 20 11.28 -1.64 4.06
CA LEU A 20 11.06 -3.05 3.75
C LEU A 20 10.89 -3.29 2.24
N LEU A 21 10.02 -2.53 1.58
CA LEU A 21 9.71 -2.75 0.17
C LEU A 21 10.93 -2.48 -0.73
N ARG A 22 11.77 -1.50 -0.38
CA ARG A 22 13.02 -1.21 -1.11
C ARG A 22 14.12 -2.23 -0.88
N SER A 23 14.04 -3.04 0.19
CA SER A 23 15.04 -4.09 0.45
C SER A 23 14.72 -5.41 -0.26
N LEU A 24 13.55 -5.54 -0.89
CA LEU A 24 13.16 -6.77 -1.59
C LEU A 24 13.92 -6.91 -2.92
N SER A 25 14.44 -8.10 -3.16
CA SER A 25 14.98 -8.49 -4.46
C SER A 25 13.86 -8.79 -5.48
N ASP A 26 14.21 -8.84 -6.77
CA ASP A 26 13.27 -9.20 -7.84
C ASP A 26 12.61 -10.57 -7.59
N THR A 27 13.38 -11.55 -7.11
CA THR A 27 12.85 -12.88 -6.75
C THR A 27 11.86 -12.81 -5.59
N GLU A 28 12.10 -11.95 -4.60
CA GLU A 28 11.19 -11.77 -3.47
C GLU A 28 9.92 -11.02 -3.86
N LEU A 29 10.01 -10.08 -4.80
CA LEU A 29 8.86 -9.40 -5.38
C LEU A 29 7.93 -10.37 -6.15
N GLN A 30 8.47 -11.46 -6.69
CA GLN A 30 7.71 -12.51 -7.35
C GLN A 30 7.10 -13.55 -6.39
N ARG A 31 7.37 -13.49 -5.07
CA ARG A 31 6.68 -14.37 -4.12
C ARG A 31 5.18 -14.14 -4.17
N THR A 32 4.42 -15.23 -4.03
CA THR A 32 2.97 -15.21 -4.14
C THR A 32 2.28 -15.49 -2.81
N PHE A 33 1.04 -15.05 -2.70
CA PHE A 33 0.10 -15.46 -1.67
C PHE A 33 -1.30 -15.60 -2.27
N ILE A 34 -2.21 -16.26 -1.55
CA ILE A 34 -3.60 -16.46 -2.00
C ILE A 34 -4.47 -15.38 -1.36
N HIS A 35 -4.98 -14.47 -2.18
CA HIS A 35 -6.06 -13.56 -1.79
C HIS A 35 -7.40 -14.29 -1.89
N PRO A 36 -8.29 -14.21 -0.89
CA PRO A 36 -9.56 -14.95 -0.90
C PRO A 36 -10.39 -14.69 -2.15
N ASP A 37 -10.45 -13.44 -2.61
CA ASP A 37 -11.26 -13.07 -3.78
C ASP A 37 -10.50 -13.02 -5.12
N SER A 38 -9.19 -12.76 -5.10
CA SER A 38 -8.38 -12.50 -6.31
C SER A 38 -7.49 -13.69 -6.70
N GLY A 39 -7.50 -14.76 -5.90
CA GLY A 39 -6.65 -15.93 -6.11
C GLY A 39 -5.17 -15.62 -5.86
N VAL A 40 -4.29 -16.26 -6.63
CA VAL A 40 -2.84 -16.12 -6.46
C VAL A 40 -2.38 -14.75 -6.94
N ILE A 41 -1.75 -13.97 -6.06
CA ILE A 41 -1.17 -12.67 -6.37
C ILE A 41 0.27 -12.57 -5.88
N THR A 42 1.09 -11.86 -6.63
CA THR A 42 2.49 -11.56 -6.27
C THR A 42 2.57 -10.38 -5.31
N VAL A 43 3.63 -10.34 -4.50
CA VAL A 43 3.97 -9.17 -3.67
C VAL A 43 4.06 -7.90 -4.54
N TRP A 44 4.68 -8.01 -5.72
CA TRP A 44 4.76 -6.93 -6.71
C TRP A 44 3.39 -6.35 -7.09
N GLN A 45 2.44 -7.20 -7.46
CA GLN A 45 1.08 -6.77 -7.82
C GLN A 45 0.40 -6.07 -6.65
N SER A 46 0.54 -6.59 -5.42
CA SER A 46 -0.05 -5.98 -4.24
C SER A 46 0.50 -4.58 -3.92
N ILE A 47 1.81 -4.36 -4.11
CA ILE A 47 2.42 -3.03 -3.98
C ILE A 47 1.80 -2.07 -5.01
N GLY A 48 1.64 -2.51 -6.26
CA GLY A 48 1.03 -1.73 -7.32
C GLY A 48 -0.42 -1.32 -7.00
N VAL A 49 -1.22 -2.26 -6.51
CA VAL A 49 -2.61 -2.00 -6.06
C VAL A 49 -2.63 -0.97 -4.94
N TYR A 50 -1.77 -1.09 -3.93
CA TYR A 50 -1.72 -0.13 -2.83
C TYR A 50 -1.30 1.28 -3.29
N ALA A 51 -0.32 1.37 -4.20
CA ALA A 51 0.10 2.65 -4.76
C ALA A 51 -1.02 3.34 -5.56
N TRP A 52 -1.80 2.58 -6.34
CA TRP A 52 -3.01 3.09 -6.99
C TRP A 52 -4.07 3.52 -5.98
N HIS A 53 -4.34 2.69 -4.97
CA HIS A 53 -5.33 2.94 -3.93
C HIS A 53 -5.10 4.26 -3.19
N GLY A 54 -3.85 4.57 -2.82
CA GLY A 54 -3.51 5.85 -2.20
C GLY A 54 -3.82 7.06 -3.10
N ARG A 55 -3.44 6.99 -4.39
CA ARG A 55 -3.75 8.06 -5.37
C ARG A 55 -5.24 8.20 -5.61
N HIS A 56 -5.96 7.08 -5.69
CA HIS A 56 -7.40 7.02 -5.87
C HIS A 56 -8.14 7.76 -4.75
N HIS A 57 -7.81 7.49 -3.48
CA HIS A 57 -8.45 8.17 -2.35
C HIS A 57 -8.07 9.64 -2.22
N VAL A 58 -6.82 10.01 -2.52
CA VAL A 58 -6.43 11.44 -2.58
C VAL A 58 -7.23 12.17 -3.67
N ALA A 59 -7.49 11.53 -4.82
CA ALA A 59 -8.34 12.10 -5.85
C ALA A 59 -9.79 12.29 -5.36
N HIS A 60 -10.35 11.33 -4.62
CA HIS A 60 -11.67 11.49 -3.99
C HIS A 60 -11.74 12.70 -3.06
N LEU A 61 -10.73 12.91 -2.21
CA LEU A 61 -10.67 14.08 -1.32
C LEU A 61 -10.63 15.41 -2.09
N LYS A 62 -9.99 15.44 -3.26
CA LYS A 62 -9.94 16.62 -4.13
C LYS A 62 -11.26 16.92 -4.84
N MET A 63 -12.18 15.94 -4.96
CA MET A 63 -13.48 16.15 -5.60
C MET A 63 -14.52 16.79 -4.68
N VAL A 64 -14.34 16.67 -3.36
CA VAL A 64 -15.27 17.20 -2.34
C VAL A 64 -14.77 18.49 -1.70
N ARG A 65 -13.65 19.04 -2.19
CA ARG A 65 -13.05 20.28 -1.70
C ARG A 65 -13.31 21.43 -2.66
#